data_AF-A0A661QJD0-F1
#
_entry.id   AF-A0A661QJD0-F1
#
_cell.length_a   1.000
_cell.length_b   1.000
_cell.length_c   1.000
_cell.angle_alpha   90.00
_cell.angle_beta   90.00
_cell.angle_gamma   90.00
#
_symmetry.space_group_name_H-M   'P 1'
#
loop_
_entity.id
_entity.type
_entity.pdbx_description
1 polymer ?
#
loop_
_entity_poly.entity_id
_entity_poly.type
_entity_poly.pdbx_seq_one_letter_code
_entity_poly.pdbx_strand_id
1 'polypeptide(L)' 'MGIALLPQAGVAIAMVLLASQRFPELSDILLPVILGSTVIFELTGPVLTRLALLRVDNIPSNKKTSSSV' A
#
# COMPACT_ATOMS: atom_id res chain seq x y z
N MET A 1 -9.90 0.47 -5.77
CA MET A 1 -8.49 0.43 -5.33
C MET A 1 -8.25 1.01 -3.93
N GLY A 2 -9.17 1.79 -3.34
CA GLY A 2 -9.03 2.24 -1.94
C GLY A 2 -9.07 1.12 -0.89
N ILE A 3 -9.67 -0.03 -1.20
CA ILE A 3 -9.68 -1.22 -0.32
C ILE A 3 -8.28 -1.84 -0.15
N ALA A 4 -7.33 -1.60 -1.08
CA ALA A 4 -5.94 -2.02 -0.95
C ALA A 4 -5.13 -1.14 0.03
N LEU A 5 -5.70 -0.03 0.51
CA LEU A 5 -5.16 0.77 1.61
C LEU A 5 -5.72 0.32 2.98
N LEU A 6 -6.61 -0.68 3.01
CA LEU A 6 -6.96 -1.35 4.27
C LEU A 6 -5.68 -2.00 4.82
N PRO A 7 -5.39 -1.91 6.13
CA PRO A 7 -4.20 -2.53 6.70
C PRO A 7 -4.19 -4.03 6.44
N GLN A 8 -3.44 -4.45 5.42
CA GLN A 8 -3.24 -5.85 5.03
C GLN A 8 -2.31 -6.54 6.03
N ALA A 9 -1.47 -5.75 6.72
CA ALA A 9 -0.57 -6.21 7.76
C ALA A 9 -1.27 -7.11 8.78
N GLY A 10 -2.50 -6.80 9.18
CA GLY A 10 -3.23 -7.60 10.18
C GLY A 10 -3.39 -9.07 9.78
N VAL A 11 -3.84 -9.33 8.55
CA VAL A 11 -4.04 -10.71 8.05
C VAL A 11 -2.71 -11.39 7.78
N ALA A 12 -1.76 -10.68 7.16
CA ALA A 12 -0.44 -11.22 6.84
C ALA A 12 0.34 -11.64 8.11
N ILE A 13 0.31 -10.80 9.15
CA ILE A 13 0.95 -11.06 10.44
C ILE A 13 0.28 -12.25 11.14
N ALA A 14 -1.06 -12.31 11.17
CA ALA A 14 -1.77 -13.43 11.77
C ALA A 14 -1.43 -14.76 11.08
N MET A 15 -1.39 -14.77 9.75
CA MET A 15 -1.09 -15.96 8.96
C MET A 15 0.36 -16.42 9.17
N VAL A 16 1.34 -15.50 9.20
CA VAL A 16 2.74 -15.89 9.41
C VAL A 16 2.99 -16.41 10.82
N LEU A 17 2.34 -15.85 11.85
CA LEU A 17 2.45 -16.35 13.21
C LEU A 17 1.87 -17.76 13.34
N LEU A 18 0.70 -18.01 12.74
CA LEU A 18 0.10 -19.35 12.72
C LEU A 18 0.98 -20.35 11.93
N ALA A 19 1.51 -19.93 10.79
CA ALA A 19 2.41 -20.77 9.98
C ALA A 19 3.71 -21.09 10.72
N SER A 20 4.28 -20.12 11.43
CA SER A 20 5.52 -20.28 12.22
C SER A 20 5.33 -21.27 13.37
N GLN A 21 4.14 -21.31 13.99
CA GLN A 21 3.83 -22.33 15.01
C GLN A 21 3.69 -23.73 14.42
N ARG A 22 3.14 -23.84 13.20
CA ARG A 22 2.94 -25.12 12.52
C ARG A 22 4.23 -25.67 11.89
N PHE A 23 5.10 -24.78 11.45
CA PHE A 23 6.36 -25.08 10.78
C PHE A 23 7.51 -24.28 11.40
N PRO A 24 7.96 -24.65 12.62
CA PRO A 24 8.97 -23.88 13.35
C PRO A 24 10.27 -23.68 12.56
N GLU A 25 10.67 -24.70 11.81
CA GLU A 25 11.89 -24.72 10.97
C GLU A 25 11.88 -23.66 9.85
N LEU A 26 10.71 -23.19 9.44
CA LEU A 26 10.56 -22.17 8.39
C LEU A 26 10.36 -20.75 8.95
N SER A 27 10.20 -20.59 10.27
CA SER A 27 9.87 -19.31 10.90
C SER A 27 10.92 -18.24 10.63
N ASP A 28 12.19 -18.62 10.63
CA ASP A 28 13.33 -17.72 10.38
C ASP A 28 13.34 -17.15 8.97
N ILE A 29 12.60 -17.75 8.04
CA ILE A 29 12.42 -17.26 6.67
C ILE A 29 11.07 -16.55 6.55
N LEU A 30 9.99 -17.18 7.04
CA LEU A 30 8.63 -16.70 6.85
C LEU A 30 8.40 -15.33 7.51
N LEU A 31 8.82 -15.16 8.77
CA LEU A 31 8.63 -13.91 9.50
C LEU A 31 9.29 -12.72 8.80
N PRO A 32 10.62 -12.71 8.52
CA PRO A 32 11.25 -11.56 7.90
C PRO A 32 10.75 -11.30 6.47
N VAL A 33 10.46 -12.34 5.68
CA VAL A 33 9.95 -12.17 4.31
C VAL A 33 8.56 -11.56 4.30
N ILE A 34 7.64 -12.07 5.12
CA ILE A 34 6.24 -11.59 5.14
C ILE A 34 6.18 -10.20 5.76
N LEU A 35 6.88 -9.95 6.87
CA LEU A 35 6.92 -8.63 7.49
C LEU A 35 7.60 -7.61 6.58
N GLY A 36 8.75 -7.95 6.01
CA GLY A 36 9.50 -7.07 5.11
C GLY A 36 8.70 -6.69 3.86
N SER A 37 8.09 -7.67 3.20
CA SER A 37 7.26 -7.40 2.02
C SER A 37 6.00 -6.59 2.38
N THR A 38 5.37 -6.85 3.52
CA THR A 38 4.21 -6.07 4.01
C THR A 38 4.57 -4.60 4.17
N VAL A 39 5.69 -4.30 4.84
CA VAL A 39 6.16 -2.91 5.03
C VAL A 39 6.47 -2.23 3.69
N ILE A 40 7.13 -2.95 2.76
CA ILE A 40 7.44 -2.41 1.43
C ILE A 40 6.15 -2.05 0.69
N PHE A 41 5.14 -2.92 0.68
CA PHE A 41 3.88 -2.65 -0.01
C PHE A 41 3.07 -1.52 0.64
N GLU A 42 2.98 -1.50 1.97
CA GLU A 42 2.26 -0.46 2.70
C GLU A 42 2.94 0.91 2.62
N LEU A 43 4.26 0.98 2.44
CA LEU A 43 4.96 2.25 2.21
C LEU A 43 4.87 2.70 0.74
N THR A 44 4.97 1.77 -0.19
CA THR A 44 4.96 2.08 -1.64
C THR A 44 3.60 2.60 -2.08
N GLY A 45 2.49 2.05 -1.57
CA GLY A 45 1.13 2.49 -1.92
C GLY A 45 0.87 3.99 -1.68
N PRO A 46 1.09 4.52 -0.46
CA PRO A 46 0.97 5.94 -0.14
C PRO A 46 1.94 6.82 -0.92
N VAL A 47 3.19 6.39 -1.13
CA VAL A 47 4.17 7.15 -1.91
C VAL A 47 3.72 7.32 -3.35
N LEU A 48 3.29 6.23 -4.00
CA LEU A 48 2.76 6.27 -5.36
C LEU A 48 1.47 7.09 -5.44
N THR A 49 0.58 6.95 -4.45
CA THR A 49 -0.65 7.75 -4.36
C THR A 49 -0.32 9.24 -4.27
N ARG A 50 0.64 9.63 -3.42
CA ARG A 50 1.08 11.02 -3.30
C ARG A 50 1.69 11.54 -4.60
N LEU A 51 2.50 10.74 -5.28
CA LEU A 51 3.08 11.12 -6.58
C LEU A 51 2.01 11.32 -7.65
N ALA A 52 1.01 10.44 -7.71
CA ALA A 52 -0.11 10.55 -8.64
C ALA A 52 -0.93 11.83 -8.38
N LEU A 53 -1.22 12.14 -7.11
CA LEU A 53 -1.94 13.37 -6.73
C LEU A 53 -1.15 14.63 -7.13
N LEU A 54 0.15 14.68 -6.82
CA LEU A 54 1.00 15.81 -7.23
C LEU A 54 1.04 15.96 -8.76
N ARG A 55 1.02 14.86 -9.51
CA ARG A 55 1.06 14.92 -10.97
C ARG A 55 -0.24 15.44 -11.58
N VAL A 56 -1.38 15.11 -10.99
CA VAL A 56 -2.69 15.67 -11.38
C VAL A 56 -2.78 17.15 -11.05
N ASP A 57 -2.22 17.57 -9.90
CA ASP A 57 -2.23 18.98 -9.47
C ASP A 57 -1.39 19.88 -10.39
N ASN A 58 -0.36 19.32 -11.04
CA ASN A 58 0.46 20.01 -12.04
C ASN A 58 -0.19 20.11 -13.44
N ILE A 59 -1.41 19.60 -13.64
CA ILE A 59 -2.15 19.82 -14.90
C ILE A 59 -2.74 21.24 -14.83
N PRO A 60 -2.31 22.18 -15.70
CA PRO A 60 -2.85 23.54 -15.67
C PRO A 60 -4.35 23.48 -15.90
N SER A 61 -5.11 23.93 -14.91
CA SER A 61 -6.56 24.06 -15.02
C SER A 61 -6.84 25.09 -16.12
N ASN A 62 -7.12 24.60 -17.33
CA ASN A 62 -7.61 25.42 -18.41
C ASN A 62 -9.02 25.90 -18.03
N LYS A 63 -9.10 27.00 -17.28
CA LYS A 63 -10.34 27.75 -17.06
C LYS A 63 -10.78 28.35 -18.40
N LYS A 64 -11.39 27.54 -19.27
CA LYS A 64 -12.20 28.06 -20.37
C LYS A 64 -13.49 28.62 -19.77
N THR A 65 -13.51 29.95 -19.66
CA THR A 65 -14.61 30.83 -20.07
C THR A 65 -16.01 30.20 -20.13
N SER A 66 -16.83 30.54 -19.14
CA SER A 66 -18.25 30.83 -19.36
C SER A 66 -18.69 31.94 -18.41
N SER A 67 -18.23 33.15 -18.73
CA SER A 67 -19.02 34.36 -18.58
C SER A 67 -19.78 34.53 -19.91
N SER A 68 -21.03 34.98 -19.82
CA SER A 68 -22.00 35.16 -20.90
C SER A 68 -22.73 33.87 -21.31
N VAL A 69 -23.94 33.65 -20.80
CA VAL A 69 -25.21 34.25 -21.28
C VAL A 69 -26.18 34.34 -20.11
#